data_AF-A0A971VZ49-F1
#
_entry.id   AF-A0A971VZ49-F1
#
_cell.length_a   1.000
_cell.length_b   1.000
_cell.length_c   1.000
_cell.angle_alpha   90.00
_cell.angle_beta   90.00
_cell.angle_gamma   90.00
#
_symmetry.space_group_name_H-M   'P 1'
#
loop_
_entity.id
_entity.type
_entity.pdbx_description
1 polymer ?
#
loop_
_entity_poly.entity_id
_entity_poly.type
_entity_poly.pdbx_seq_one_letter_code
_entity_poly.pdbx_strand_id
1 'polypeptide(L)'
;TIIRKAKEAILALRLERIYNKDQLLEMYLNTIYMGHGTYGIDSATKIYFGKVPGKLTITESAILAGLVAAPETYSPFRNPSSSQTRRNYVLKRMLDLDWISKSDYDISINETPALIKREANKSSLSLKDAPYFVSYILFNQLLPNYGTDMVYRGGMRVYTTIDIDLQKKAEELVSKMNHEGALIALDPNTGEILALVGGRDFDSSKFNRATQAFRQPGSAFKPIVYATALENGYRAVDHLLDAPLHFANGWEPGNYGGKYDGEVTLMDALSRSINTVAVRLAQIDGVGRVVDMSRRLGITTPHLPQDLSLALGTASVTPLEMCVAYSAFANDGYKIEPYGIKEIKGRSGESVEQNGPKMTNAISVTTAITTRSMLEQVTIWGTGAKARIEGYQTFGKTGTTNDWTDAWFAGGIPGLVVVVYVGNDNHTPLGGKITGTIAAVPVWKEFISFAVKKLKFPQAFILPPDAGVESVRVCKKTGFLAASGCPATEILVPTGHAPSSQCPWHGGSLSSARADENAPQLILAPIDDDMTHYKYAMRVLSEPAESPEEVTIQAPDTPVVTKKTEDKEHAKVPDKNDDPYKKDPSKQVEMEAKYQELLKRYNIIE
;
A
#
# COMPACT_ATOMS: atom_id res chain seq x y z
N THR A 1 4.02 -29.07 -37.33
CA THR A 1 4.93 -30.23 -37.45
C THR A 1 4.15 -31.51 -37.68
N ILE A 2 4.71 -32.44 -38.45
CA ILE A 2 4.11 -33.75 -38.79
C ILE A 2 3.73 -34.54 -37.52
N ILE A 3 4.56 -34.47 -36.47
CA ILE A 3 4.32 -35.12 -35.17
C ILE A 3 3.03 -34.59 -34.49
N ARG A 4 2.74 -33.28 -34.56
CA ARG A 4 1.50 -32.70 -34.03
C ARG A 4 0.28 -33.25 -34.77
N LYS A 5 0.33 -33.27 -36.11
CA LYS A 5 -0.75 -33.79 -36.96
C LYS A 5 -1.04 -35.27 -36.69
N ALA A 6 -0.01 -36.08 -36.44
CA ALA A 6 -0.18 -37.49 -36.05
C ALA A 6 -0.87 -37.63 -34.67
N LYS A 7 -0.48 -36.82 -33.68
CA LYS A 7 -1.14 -36.79 -32.36
C LYS A 7 -2.60 -36.34 -32.46
N GLU A 8 -2.89 -35.30 -33.24
CA GLU A 8 -4.26 -34.81 -33.49
C GLU A 8 -5.12 -35.88 -34.16
N ALA A 9 -4.59 -36.63 -35.13
CA ALA A 9 -5.31 -37.73 -35.78
C ALA A 9 -5.67 -38.86 -34.80
N ILE A 10 -4.73 -39.26 -33.93
CA ILE A 10 -4.98 -40.27 -32.89
C ILE A 10 -6.04 -39.77 -31.89
N LEU A 11 -5.97 -38.49 -31.51
CA LEU A 11 -6.92 -37.88 -30.58
C LEU A 11 -8.33 -37.80 -31.20
N ALA A 12 -8.43 -37.40 -32.48
CA ALA A 12 -9.69 -37.36 -33.21
C ALA A 12 -10.35 -38.75 -33.28
N LEU A 13 -9.58 -39.81 -33.60
CA LEU A 13 -10.07 -41.19 -33.60
C LEU A 13 -10.56 -41.65 -32.23
N ARG A 14 -9.92 -41.21 -31.14
CA ARG A 14 -10.37 -41.51 -29.77
C ARG A 14 -11.65 -40.75 -29.43
N LEU A 15 -11.72 -39.46 -29.78
CA LEU A 15 -12.89 -38.63 -29.54
C LEU A 15 -14.12 -39.16 -30.29
N GLU A 16 -13.97 -39.60 -31.54
CA GLU A 16 -15.07 -40.20 -32.32
C GLU A 16 -15.55 -41.56 -31.81
N ARG A 17 -14.76 -42.25 -30.97
CA ARG A 17 -15.20 -43.48 -30.28
C ARG A 17 -16.00 -43.20 -29.02
N ILE A 18 -15.84 -42.02 -28.43
CA ILE A 18 -16.43 -41.65 -27.14
C ILE A 18 -17.66 -40.76 -27.34
N TYR A 19 -17.61 -39.86 -28.32
CA TYR A 19 -18.64 -38.87 -28.60
C TYR A 19 -19.21 -39.05 -30.00
N ASN A 20 -20.52 -38.83 -30.14
CA ASN A 20 -21.16 -38.83 -31.45
C ASN A 20 -20.86 -37.53 -32.23
N LYS A 21 -21.21 -37.51 -33.52
CA LYS A 21 -20.88 -36.38 -34.41
C LYS A 21 -21.54 -35.06 -33.96
N ASP A 22 -22.74 -35.12 -33.41
CA ASP A 22 -23.45 -33.94 -32.90
C ASP A 22 -22.76 -33.36 -31.66
N GLN A 23 -22.34 -34.21 -30.72
CA GLN A 23 -21.58 -33.82 -29.53
C GLN A 23 -20.22 -33.22 -29.89
N LEU A 24 -19.53 -33.80 -30.89
CA LEU A 24 -18.26 -33.27 -31.38
C LEU A 24 -18.43 -31.90 -32.04
N LEU A 25 -19.49 -31.74 -32.84
CA LEU A 25 -19.83 -30.46 -33.45
C LEU A 25 -20.22 -29.42 -32.39
N GLU A 26 -21.02 -29.80 -31.39
CA GLU A 26 -21.37 -28.94 -30.26
C GLU A 26 -20.13 -28.48 -29.48
N MET A 27 -19.23 -29.40 -29.14
CA MET A 27 -17.96 -29.08 -28.48
C MET A 27 -17.12 -28.12 -29.34
N TYR A 28 -17.00 -28.41 -30.64
CA TYR A 28 -16.25 -27.57 -31.57
C TYR A 28 -16.84 -26.15 -31.64
N LEU A 29 -18.15 -26.04 -31.84
CA LEU A 29 -18.84 -24.76 -31.95
C LEU A 29 -18.76 -23.93 -30.65
N ASN A 30 -18.59 -24.57 -29.49
CA ASN A 30 -18.42 -23.87 -28.22
C ASN A 30 -16.96 -23.50 -27.88
N THR A 31 -15.98 -24.10 -28.53
CA THR A 31 -14.55 -23.96 -28.17
C THR A 31 -13.71 -23.22 -29.21
N ILE A 32 -14.20 -23.11 -30.44
CA ILE A 32 -13.46 -22.49 -31.55
C ILE A 32 -13.20 -21.00 -31.31
N TYR A 33 -11.98 -20.55 -31.63
CA TYR A 33 -11.63 -19.13 -31.58
C TYR A 33 -12.24 -18.37 -32.76
N MET A 34 -12.94 -17.29 -32.47
CA MET A 34 -13.73 -16.48 -33.40
C MET A 34 -13.25 -15.02 -33.48
N GLY A 35 -12.09 -14.68 -32.91
CA GLY A 35 -11.48 -13.34 -32.99
C GLY A 35 -11.95 -12.39 -31.89
N HIS A 36 -11.15 -11.38 -31.51
CA HIS A 36 -11.44 -10.46 -30.39
C HIS A 36 -11.67 -11.14 -29.02
N GLY A 37 -11.15 -12.35 -28.81
CA GLY A 37 -11.11 -12.99 -27.49
C GLY A 37 -12.42 -13.51 -26.85
N THR A 38 -13.51 -13.97 -27.47
CA THR A 38 -13.71 -14.47 -28.83
C THR A 38 -13.77 -16.00 -28.91
N TYR A 39 -14.41 -16.74 -27.99
CA TYR A 39 -14.51 -18.22 -28.07
C TYR A 39 -15.96 -18.70 -28.13
N GLY A 40 -16.24 -19.57 -29.10
CA GLY A 40 -17.53 -20.19 -29.31
C GLY A 40 -18.53 -19.34 -30.10
N ILE A 41 -19.46 -20.02 -30.77
CA ILE A 41 -20.40 -19.40 -31.71
C ILE A 41 -21.39 -18.47 -31.01
N ASP A 42 -21.90 -18.84 -29.83
CA ASP A 42 -22.85 -18.01 -29.07
C ASP A 42 -22.25 -16.68 -28.59
N SER A 43 -20.99 -16.73 -28.13
CA SER A 43 -20.23 -15.51 -27.80
C SER A 43 -20.04 -14.66 -29.05
N ALA A 44 -19.63 -15.27 -30.16
CA ALA A 44 -19.39 -14.56 -31.41
C ALA A 44 -20.65 -13.88 -31.96
N THR A 45 -21.81 -14.54 -31.94
CA THR A 45 -23.06 -13.93 -32.45
C THR A 45 -23.49 -12.72 -31.65
N LYS A 46 -23.29 -12.74 -30.33
CA LYS A 46 -23.53 -11.59 -29.45
C LYS A 46 -22.57 -10.45 -29.74
N ILE A 47 -21.28 -10.76 -29.90
CA ILE A 47 -20.22 -9.78 -30.15
C ILE A 47 -20.41 -9.09 -31.51
N TYR A 48 -20.66 -9.86 -32.57
CA TYR A 48 -20.70 -9.34 -33.94
C TYR A 48 -22.06 -8.74 -34.31
N PHE A 49 -23.16 -9.37 -33.88
CA PHE A 49 -24.51 -9.06 -34.37
C PHE A 49 -25.54 -8.78 -33.26
N GLY A 50 -25.21 -9.01 -31.98
CA GLY A 50 -26.17 -8.85 -30.89
C GLY A 50 -27.29 -9.88 -30.86
N LYS A 51 -27.08 -11.01 -31.53
CA LYS A 51 -28.11 -12.04 -31.74
C LYS A 51 -27.72 -13.33 -31.06
N VAL A 52 -28.73 -14.17 -30.82
CA VAL A 52 -28.54 -15.59 -30.50
C VAL A 52 -28.32 -16.40 -31.79
N PRO A 53 -27.59 -17.52 -31.77
CA PRO A 53 -27.26 -18.28 -32.98
C PRO A 53 -28.45 -18.66 -33.86
N GLY A 54 -29.59 -19.03 -33.27
CA GLY A 54 -30.81 -19.39 -34.01
C GLY A 54 -31.54 -18.23 -34.71
N LYS A 55 -31.01 -17.00 -34.62
CA LYS A 55 -31.60 -15.78 -35.23
C LYS A 55 -30.68 -15.14 -36.27
N LEU A 56 -29.58 -15.79 -36.64
CA LEU A 56 -28.67 -15.28 -37.67
C LEU A 56 -29.27 -15.39 -39.06
N THR A 57 -28.96 -14.42 -39.91
CA THR A 57 -29.20 -14.56 -41.36
C THR A 57 -28.15 -15.46 -42.00
N ILE A 58 -28.38 -15.89 -43.25
CA ILE A 58 -27.42 -16.67 -44.04
C ILE A 58 -26.12 -15.88 -44.20
N THR A 59 -26.21 -14.57 -44.46
CA THR A 59 -25.07 -13.66 -44.57
C THR A 59 -24.25 -13.59 -43.28
N GLU A 60 -24.91 -13.44 -42.12
CA GLU A 60 -24.23 -13.39 -40.81
C GLU A 60 -23.58 -14.73 -40.45
N SER A 61 -24.27 -15.83 -40.75
CA SER A 61 -23.75 -17.19 -40.56
C SER A 61 -22.51 -17.45 -41.43
N ALA A 62 -22.54 -16.99 -42.68
CA ALA A 62 -21.41 -17.12 -43.61
C ALA A 62 -20.18 -16.31 -43.16
N ILE A 63 -20.39 -15.15 -42.51
CA ILE A 63 -19.29 -14.40 -41.90
C ILE A 63 -18.64 -15.21 -40.77
N LEU A 64 -19.42 -15.71 -39.81
CA LEU A 64 -18.87 -16.47 -38.67
C LEU A 64 -18.18 -17.76 -39.12
N ALA A 65 -18.77 -18.49 -40.08
CA ALA A 65 -18.13 -19.65 -40.68
C ALA A 65 -16.81 -19.28 -41.40
N GLY A 66 -16.76 -18.10 -42.02
CA GLY A 66 -15.56 -17.56 -42.65
C GLY A 66 -14.43 -17.24 -41.66
N LEU A 67 -14.78 -16.79 -40.44
CA LEU A 67 -13.82 -16.43 -39.39
C LEU A 67 -12.97 -17.63 -38.95
N VAL A 68 -13.53 -18.84 -38.92
CA VAL A 68 -12.85 -20.08 -38.50
C VAL A 68 -11.45 -20.23 -39.11
N ALA A 69 -11.28 -19.83 -40.38
CA ALA A 69 -10.02 -20.00 -41.10
C ALA A 69 -8.92 -19.02 -40.65
N ALA A 70 -9.27 -17.79 -40.32
CA ALA A 70 -8.35 -16.77 -39.82
C ALA A 70 -9.16 -15.66 -39.11
N PRO A 71 -9.46 -15.82 -37.81
CA PRO A 71 -10.46 -14.99 -37.14
C PRO A 71 -10.12 -13.50 -37.06
N GLU A 72 -8.85 -13.16 -36.83
CA GLU A 72 -8.40 -11.76 -36.80
C GLU A 72 -8.33 -11.14 -38.20
N THR A 73 -7.85 -11.91 -39.19
CA THR A 73 -7.69 -11.43 -40.58
C THR A 73 -9.04 -11.18 -41.24
N TYR A 74 -10.01 -12.08 -41.05
CA TYR A 74 -11.34 -12.00 -41.66
C TYR A 74 -12.37 -11.31 -40.77
N SER A 75 -11.95 -10.73 -39.64
CA SER A 75 -12.83 -10.00 -38.75
C SER A 75 -13.41 -8.76 -39.46
N PRO A 76 -14.76 -8.61 -39.53
CA PRO A 76 -15.39 -7.45 -40.12
C PRO A 76 -15.11 -6.15 -39.35
N PHE A 77 -14.69 -6.22 -38.08
CA PHE A 77 -14.28 -5.04 -37.29
C PHE A 77 -12.88 -4.52 -37.62
N ARG A 78 -11.99 -5.38 -38.15
CA ARG A 78 -10.60 -5.00 -38.47
C ARG A 78 -10.45 -4.77 -39.97
N ASN A 79 -10.89 -5.74 -40.77
CA ASN A 79 -10.71 -5.77 -42.21
C ASN A 79 -12.05 -6.05 -42.92
N PRO A 80 -12.92 -5.04 -43.08
CA PRO A 80 -14.23 -5.21 -43.69
C PRO A 80 -14.17 -5.86 -45.09
N SER A 81 -13.23 -5.41 -45.93
CA SER A 81 -13.07 -5.93 -47.30
C SER A 81 -12.66 -7.42 -47.31
N SER A 82 -11.69 -7.82 -46.49
CA SER A 82 -11.27 -9.23 -46.39
C SER A 82 -12.37 -10.12 -45.82
N SER A 83 -13.14 -9.59 -44.86
CA SER A 83 -14.32 -10.28 -44.33
C SER A 83 -15.37 -10.50 -45.42
N GLN A 84 -15.65 -9.50 -46.24
CA GLN A 84 -16.60 -9.60 -47.35
C GLN A 84 -16.15 -10.63 -48.39
N THR A 85 -14.88 -10.62 -48.80
CA THR A 85 -14.33 -11.63 -49.72
C THR A 85 -14.48 -13.04 -49.15
N ARG A 86 -14.16 -13.22 -47.86
CA ARG A 86 -14.26 -14.53 -47.20
C ARG A 86 -15.70 -14.99 -47.06
N ARG A 87 -16.62 -14.09 -46.69
CA ARG A 87 -18.06 -14.36 -46.66
C ARG A 87 -18.58 -14.82 -48.02
N ASN A 88 -18.22 -14.10 -49.09
CA ASN A 88 -18.67 -14.44 -50.44
C ASN A 88 -18.18 -15.81 -50.88
N TYR A 89 -16.94 -16.17 -50.51
CA TYR A 89 -16.42 -17.52 -50.70
C TYR A 89 -17.27 -18.58 -49.96
N VAL A 90 -17.64 -18.34 -48.70
CA VAL A 90 -18.49 -19.27 -47.93
C VAL A 90 -19.88 -19.39 -48.55
N LEU A 91 -20.53 -18.29 -48.91
CA LEU A 91 -21.82 -18.28 -49.59
C LEU A 91 -21.78 -19.08 -50.90
N LYS A 92 -20.70 -18.92 -51.68
CA LYS A 92 -20.53 -19.66 -52.93
C LYS A 92 -20.38 -21.16 -52.68
N ARG A 93 -19.62 -21.55 -51.65
CA ARG A 93 -19.51 -22.96 -51.22
C ARG A 93 -20.83 -23.53 -50.74
N MET A 94 -21.65 -22.75 -50.02
CA MET A 94 -22.98 -23.18 -49.58
C MET A 94 -23.92 -23.40 -50.76
N LEU A 95 -23.86 -22.55 -51.79
CA LEU A 95 -24.59 -22.74 -53.04
C LEU A 95 -24.12 -23.99 -53.80
N ASP A 96 -22.80 -24.16 -53.96
CA ASP A 96 -22.23 -25.31 -54.68
C ASP A 96 -22.49 -26.66 -53.98
N LEU A 97 -22.84 -26.64 -52.70
CA LEU A 97 -23.19 -27.81 -51.89
C LEU A 97 -24.71 -27.97 -51.72
N ASP A 98 -25.52 -27.15 -52.41
CA ASP A 98 -26.98 -27.13 -52.32
C ASP A 98 -27.53 -26.89 -50.90
N TRP A 99 -26.78 -26.19 -50.04
CA TRP A 99 -27.22 -25.81 -48.69
C TRP A 99 -28.12 -24.57 -48.68
N ILE A 100 -28.07 -23.77 -49.75
CA ILE A 100 -28.91 -22.58 -49.96
C ILE A 100 -29.38 -22.52 -51.41
N SER A 101 -30.51 -21.88 -51.66
CA SER A 101 -31.00 -21.67 -53.03
C SER A 101 -30.21 -20.58 -53.75
N LYS A 102 -30.29 -20.55 -55.09
CA LYS A 102 -29.72 -19.45 -55.89
C LYS A 102 -30.31 -18.10 -55.49
N SER A 103 -31.62 -18.05 -55.18
CA SER A 103 -32.29 -16.84 -54.69
C SER A 103 -31.67 -16.36 -53.37
N ASP A 104 -31.45 -17.26 -52.41
CA ASP A 104 -30.85 -16.92 -51.12
C ASP A 104 -29.41 -16.43 -51.28
N TYR A 105 -28.65 -17.04 -52.20
CA TYR A 105 -27.30 -16.61 -52.54
C TYR A 105 -27.29 -15.18 -53.11
N ASP A 106 -28.15 -14.89 -54.08
CA ASP A 106 -28.23 -13.58 -54.74
C ASP A 106 -28.67 -12.46 -53.77
N ILE A 107 -29.52 -12.79 -52.79
CA ILE A 107 -29.87 -11.88 -51.68
C ILE A 107 -28.67 -11.70 -50.75
N SER A 108 -28.05 -12.79 -50.29
CA SER A 108 -27.00 -12.76 -49.26
C SER A 108 -25.69 -12.12 -49.75
N ILE A 109 -25.37 -12.24 -51.04
CA ILE A 109 -24.14 -11.66 -51.61
C ILE A 109 -24.19 -10.12 -51.60
N ASN A 110 -25.40 -9.56 -51.74
CA ASN A 110 -25.67 -8.12 -51.79
C ASN A 110 -26.08 -7.53 -50.42
N GLU A 111 -26.40 -8.38 -49.45
CA GLU A 111 -26.73 -7.95 -48.09
C GLU A 111 -25.50 -7.35 -47.40
N THR A 112 -25.68 -6.20 -46.74
CA THR A 112 -24.68 -5.63 -45.82
C THR A 112 -25.16 -5.86 -44.40
N PRO A 113 -24.50 -6.73 -43.62
CA PRO A 113 -24.97 -7.07 -42.28
C PRO A 113 -24.78 -5.88 -41.34
N ALA A 114 -25.77 -5.65 -40.47
CA ALA A 114 -25.67 -4.67 -39.41
C ALA A 114 -24.76 -5.21 -38.30
N LEU A 115 -23.50 -4.78 -38.30
CA LEU A 115 -22.59 -5.05 -37.19
C LEU A 115 -22.98 -4.20 -35.99
N ILE A 116 -22.87 -4.77 -34.79
CA ILE A 116 -22.97 -3.96 -33.58
C ILE A 116 -21.87 -2.89 -33.64
N LYS A 117 -22.30 -1.62 -33.54
CA LYS A 117 -21.37 -0.53 -33.24
C LYS A 117 -20.73 -0.87 -31.91
N ARG A 118 -19.42 -1.08 -31.92
CA ARG A 118 -18.65 -1.37 -30.72
C ARG A 118 -18.62 -0.11 -29.85
N GLU A 119 -19.71 0.19 -29.15
CA GLU A 119 -19.57 0.79 -27.83
C GLU A 119 -18.81 -0.25 -27.03
N ALA A 120 -17.59 0.07 -26.64
CA ALA A 120 -16.73 -0.82 -25.90
C ALA A 120 -17.39 -1.19 -24.56
N ASN A 121 -18.26 -2.20 -24.54
CA ASN A 121 -18.98 -2.62 -23.34
C ASN A 121 -19.06 -4.16 -23.22
N LYS A 122 -18.28 -4.65 -22.25
CA LYS A 122 -18.72 -5.48 -21.10
C LYS A 122 -18.70 -7.03 -21.12
N SER A 123 -18.01 -7.74 -22.01
CA SER A 123 -17.88 -9.22 -21.81
C SER A 123 -16.60 -9.92 -22.27
N SER A 124 -15.49 -9.17 -22.40
CA SER A 124 -14.14 -9.71 -22.40
C SER A 124 -13.34 -8.87 -21.40
N LEU A 125 -12.53 -9.47 -20.53
CA LEU A 125 -11.68 -8.82 -19.53
C LEU A 125 -11.25 -7.40 -19.97
N SER A 126 -12.02 -6.38 -19.59
CA SER A 126 -11.73 -5.02 -19.99
C SER A 126 -10.88 -4.45 -18.88
N LEU A 127 -9.56 -4.37 -19.11
CA LEU A 127 -8.62 -3.68 -18.24
C LEU A 127 -8.92 -2.16 -18.12
N LYS A 128 -10.07 -1.68 -18.61
CA LYS A 128 -10.42 -0.26 -18.56
C LYS A 128 -10.77 0.21 -17.15
N ASP A 129 -11.43 -0.64 -16.37
CA ASP A 129 -11.82 -0.33 -15.00
C ASP A 129 -10.80 -1.01 -14.05
N ALA A 130 -10.04 -0.23 -13.29
CA ALA A 130 -9.03 -0.75 -12.34
C ALA A 130 -7.87 -1.58 -12.94
N PRO A 131 -7.18 -1.13 -14.00
CA PRO A 131 -6.18 -1.93 -14.71
C PRO A 131 -5.05 -2.48 -13.82
N TYR A 132 -4.53 -1.66 -12.90
CA TYR A 132 -3.47 -2.06 -11.98
C TYR A 132 -3.92 -3.16 -11.01
N PHE A 133 -5.14 -3.04 -10.48
CA PHE A 133 -5.73 -4.03 -9.58
C PHE A 133 -6.04 -5.34 -10.30
N VAL A 134 -6.67 -5.27 -11.48
CA VAL A 134 -6.98 -6.45 -12.28
C VAL A 134 -5.69 -7.18 -12.67
N SER A 135 -4.65 -6.46 -13.08
CA SER A 135 -3.34 -7.03 -13.39
C SER A 135 -2.70 -7.66 -12.14
N TYR A 136 -2.81 -7.01 -10.98
CA TYR A 136 -2.30 -7.53 -9.71
C TYR A 136 -2.93 -8.89 -9.37
N ILE A 137 -4.26 -9.01 -9.36
CA ILE A 137 -4.92 -10.29 -9.05
C ILE A 137 -4.70 -11.34 -10.16
N LEU A 138 -4.64 -10.91 -11.42
CA LEU A 138 -4.46 -11.81 -12.56
C LEU A 138 -3.10 -12.52 -12.52
N PHE A 139 -2.01 -11.76 -12.37
CA PHE A 139 -0.66 -12.31 -12.45
C PHE A 139 -0.15 -12.88 -11.13
N ASN A 140 -0.63 -12.39 -9.99
CA ASN A 140 -0.14 -12.86 -8.69
C ASN A 140 -1.01 -13.94 -8.05
N GLN A 141 -2.27 -14.11 -8.50
CA GLN A 141 -3.21 -15.06 -7.86
C GLN A 141 -3.85 -15.98 -8.90
N LEU A 142 -4.55 -15.42 -9.89
CA LEU A 142 -5.38 -16.23 -10.80
C LEU A 142 -4.55 -17.16 -11.69
N LEU A 143 -3.60 -16.61 -12.46
CA LEU A 143 -2.81 -17.41 -13.41
C LEU A 143 -1.90 -18.44 -12.72
N PRO A 144 -1.19 -18.11 -11.63
CA PRO A 144 -0.39 -19.09 -10.89
C PRO A 144 -1.21 -20.24 -10.30
N ASN A 145 -2.40 -19.96 -9.75
CA ASN A 145 -3.19 -20.96 -9.01
C ASN A 145 -4.09 -21.80 -9.92
N TYR A 146 -4.63 -21.21 -11.00
CA TYR A 146 -5.66 -21.84 -11.84
C TYR A 146 -5.21 -22.11 -13.29
N GLY A 147 -4.12 -21.49 -13.73
CA GLY A 147 -3.64 -21.61 -15.10
C GLY A 147 -4.52 -20.89 -16.13
N THR A 148 -4.04 -20.84 -17.37
CA THR A 148 -4.61 -20.02 -18.45
C THR A 148 -5.97 -20.50 -18.92
N ASP A 149 -6.12 -21.81 -19.06
CA ASP A 149 -7.34 -22.40 -19.60
C ASP A 149 -8.51 -22.18 -18.65
N MET A 150 -8.31 -22.35 -17.34
CA MET A 150 -9.35 -22.12 -16.36
C MET A 150 -9.69 -20.62 -16.25
N VAL A 151 -8.67 -19.76 -16.23
CA VAL A 151 -8.85 -18.30 -16.13
C VAL A 151 -9.59 -17.71 -17.34
N TYR A 152 -9.20 -18.07 -18.55
CA TYR A 152 -9.74 -17.44 -19.77
C TYR A 152 -10.88 -18.23 -20.42
N ARG A 153 -10.95 -19.55 -20.22
CA ARG A 153 -11.93 -20.44 -20.90
C ARG A 153 -12.81 -21.22 -19.93
N GLY A 154 -12.44 -21.27 -18.65
CA GLY A 154 -13.16 -22.03 -17.62
C GLY A 154 -14.51 -21.42 -17.21
N GLY A 155 -14.85 -20.22 -17.68
CA GLY A 155 -16.12 -19.56 -17.36
C GLY A 155 -16.23 -19.10 -15.91
N MET A 156 -15.09 -18.83 -15.25
CA MET A 156 -15.05 -18.40 -13.86
C MET A 156 -15.65 -17.01 -13.66
N ARG A 157 -16.27 -16.79 -12.50
CA ARG A 157 -16.72 -15.47 -12.03
C ARG A 157 -15.93 -15.11 -10.79
N VAL A 158 -15.12 -14.05 -10.89
CA VAL A 158 -14.27 -13.55 -9.80
C VAL A 158 -14.94 -12.34 -9.16
N TYR A 159 -15.29 -12.45 -7.88
CA TYR A 159 -15.82 -11.38 -7.06
C TYR A 159 -14.68 -10.79 -6.23
N THR A 160 -14.46 -9.48 -6.34
CA THR A 160 -13.30 -8.78 -5.78
C THR A 160 -13.68 -7.87 -4.62
N THR A 161 -12.67 -7.34 -3.93
CA THR A 161 -12.82 -6.42 -2.79
C THR A 161 -12.95 -4.95 -3.17
N ILE A 162 -12.65 -4.62 -4.43
CA ILE A 162 -12.52 -3.23 -4.86
C ILE A 162 -13.87 -2.50 -4.79
N ASP A 163 -13.88 -1.30 -4.23
CA ASP A 163 -15.01 -0.39 -4.33
C ASP A 163 -14.81 0.46 -5.59
N ILE A 164 -15.70 0.30 -6.57
CA ILE A 164 -15.54 0.93 -7.89
C ILE A 164 -15.64 2.46 -7.82
N ASP A 165 -16.38 3.02 -6.87
CA ASP A 165 -16.51 4.46 -6.73
C ASP A 165 -15.24 5.05 -6.09
N LEU A 166 -14.69 4.39 -5.07
CA LEU A 166 -13.38 4.75 -4.52
C LEU A 166 -12.28 4.60 -5.56
N GLN A 167 -12.22 3.49 -6.28
CA GLN A 167 -11.19 3.23 -7.29
C GLN A 167 -11.17 4.31 -8.38
N LYS A 168 -12.33 4.68 -8.92
CA LYS A 168 -12.43 5.75 -9.92
C LYS A 168 -11.93 7.07 -9.38
N LYS A 169 -12.24 7.39 -8.12
CA LYS A 169 -11.72 8.60 -7.49
C LYS A 169 -10.21 8.54 -7.31
N ALA A 170 -9.65 7.40 -6.92
CA ALA A 170 -8.20 7.22 -6.82
C ALA A 170 -7.52 7.43 -8.18
N GLU A 171 -8.04 6.84 -9.25
CA GLU A 171 -7.51 6.98 -10.61
C GLU A 171 -7.57 8.43 -11.10
N GLU A 172 -8.69 9.11 -10.87
CA GLU A 172 -8.86 10.53 -11.19
C GLU A 172 -7.78 11.38 -10.50
N LEU A 173 -7.53 11.15 -9.21
CA LEU A 173 -6.57 11.93 -8.43
C LEU A 173 -5.12 11.65 -8.83
N VAL A 174 -4.76 10.38 -9.01
CA VAL A 174 -3.40 9.99 -9.39
C VAL A 174 -3.07 10.46 -10.81
N SER A 175 -4.01 10.37 -11.76
CA SER A 175 -3.78 10.83 -13.15
C SER A 175 -3.42 12.31 -13.25
N LYS A 176 -3.92 13.13 -12.32
CA LYS A 176 -3.71 14.59 -12.22
C LYS A 176 -2.41 14.99 -11.51
N MET A 177 -1.68 14.05 -10.91
CA MET A 177 -0.39 14.36 -10.27
C MET A 177 0.62 14.85 -11.31
N ASN A 178 1.59 15.68 -10.90
CA ASN A 178 2.66 16.14 -11.81
C ASN A 178 3.75 15.10 -12.02
N HIS A 179 3.93 14.21 -11.05
CA HIS A 179 4.91 13.12 -11.07
C HIS A 179 4.19 11.78 -10.98
N GLU A 180 4.92 10.69 -11.21
CA GLU A 180 4.39 9.36 -10.96
C GLU A 180 4.06 9.17 -9.48
N GLY A 181 3.25 8.15 -9.20
CA GLY A 181 2.77 7.92 -7.85
C GLY A 181 1.92 6.68 -7.75
N ALA A 182 1.45 6.45 -6.53
CA ALA A 182 0.53 5.37 -6.22
C ALA A 182 -0.45 5.80 -5.14
N LEU A 183 -1.63 5.20 -5.16
CA LEU A 183 -2.61 5.29 -4.08
C LEU A 183 -3.12 3.88 -3.79
N ILE A 184 -3.08 3.50 -2.53
CA ILE A 184 -3.66 2.25 -2.05
C ILE A 184 -4.53 2.50 -0.84
N ALA A 185 -5.71 1.87 -0.82
CA ALA A 185 -6.69 1.98 0.25
C ALA A 185 -7.08 0.58 0.75
N LEU A 186 -6.98 0.37 2.05
CA LEU A 186 -7.33 -0.88 2.72
C LEU A 186 -8.38 -0.63 3.80
N ASP A 187 -9.25 -1.61 4.02
CA ASP A 187 -9.98 -1.72 5.28
C ASP A 187 -9.04 -2.39 6.32
N PRO A 188 -8.66 -1.69 7.40
CA PRO A 188 -7.73 -2.22 8.38
C PRO A 188 -8.31 -3.36 9.23
N ASN A 189 -9.63 -3.54 9.28
CA ASN A 189 -10.26 -4.59 10.09
C ASN A 189 -10.45 -5.90 9.34
N THR A 190 -10.37 -5.85 8.01
CA THR A 190 -10.60 -7.02 7.16
C THR A 190 -9.36 -7.38 6.33
N GLY A 191 -8.57 -6.39 5.90
CA GLY A 191 -7.53 -6.59 4.90
C GLY A 191 -8.02 -6.46 3.45
N GLU A 192 -9.27 -6.04 3.25
CA GLU A 192 -9.81 -5.83 1.91
C GLU A 192 -9.10 -4.68 1.19
N ILE A 193 -8.60 -4.95 -0.01
CA ILE A 193 -8.09 -3.90 -0.90
C ILE A 193 -9.28 -3.18 -1.54
N LEU A 194 -9.56 -1.96 -1.09
CA LEU A 194 -10.70 -1.15 -1.53
C LEU A 194 -10.39 -0.32 -2.78
N ALA A 195 -9.14 0.14 -2.92
CA ALA A 195 -8.64 0.81 -4.11
C ALA A 195 -7.14 0.55 -4.28
N LEU A 196 -6.69 0.40 -5.53
CA LEU A 196 -5.29 0.18 -5.87
C LEU A 196 -4.96 0.84 -7.22
N VAL A 197 -4.12 1.87 -7.18
CA VAL A 197 -3.65 2.61 -8.35
C VAL A 197 -2.12 2.65 -8.32
N GLY A 198 -1.50 2.13 -9.38
CA GLY A 198 -0.04 1.97 -9.48
C GLY A 198 0.69 3.02 -10.30
N GLY A 199 0.00 4.01 -10.85
CA GLY A 199 0.58 5.04 -11.70
C GLY A 199 -0.47 5.95 -12.33
N ARG A 200 0.01 7.00 -13.01
CA ARG A 200 -0.85 8.02 -13.63
C ARG A 200 -1.67 7.51 -14.80
N ASP A 201 -1.04 6.68 -15.62
CA ASP A 201 -1.62 6.10 -16.82
C ASP A 201 -1.06 4.70 -17.01
N PHE A 202 -1.96 3.71 -17.09
CA PHE A 202 -1.61 2.31 -17.25
C PHE A 202 -1.12 1.99 -18.67
N ASP A 203 -1.65 2.67 -19.69
CA ASP A 203 -1.26 2.43 -21.08
C ASP A 203 0.16 2.93 -21.33
N SER A 204 0.55 4.02 -20.67
CA SER A 204 1.92 4.54 -20.67
C SER A 204 2.89 3.72 -19.82
N SER A 205 2.45 3.20 -18.67
CA SER A 205 3.30 2.40 -17.77
C SER A 205 2.49 1.33 -17.03
N LYS A 206 2.85 0.06 -17.23
CA LYS A 206 2.22 -1.06 -16.50
C LYS A 206 2.84 -1.35 -15.14
N PHE A 207 3.91 -0.63 -14.79
CA PHE A 207 4.64 -0.80 -13.54
C PHE A 207 3.76 -0.39 -12.36
N ASN A 208 3.40 -1.34 -11.50
CA ASN A 208 2.46 -1.12 -10.42
C ASN A 208 3.18 -0.60 -9.17
N ARG A 209 3.32 0.72 -9.06
CA ARG A 209 4.07 1.36 -7.97
C ARG A 209 3.47 1.11 -6.59
N ALA A 210 2.18 0.80 -6.48
CA ALA A 210 1.56 0.47 -5.20
C ALA A 210 2.12 -0.83 -4.58
N THR A 211 2.59 -1.76 -5.40
CA THR A 211 2.99 -3.11 -4.97
C THR A 211 4.41 -3.51 -5.38
N GLN A 212 5.05 -2.75 -6.28
CA GLN A 212 6.32 -3.12 -6.90
C GLN A 212 7.40 -2.03 -6.79
N ALA A 213 7.03 -0.79 -6.47
CA ALA A 213 8.00 0.29 -6.28
C ALA A 213 8.49 0.29 -4.84
N PHE A 214 9.74 -0.12 -4.64
CA PHE A 214 10.42 -0.01 -3.36
C PHE A 214 10.99 1.39 -3.29
N ARG A 215 10.50 2.18 -2.33
CA ARG A 215 10.78 3.62 -2.26
C ARG A 215 11.00 3.98 -0.80
N GLN A 216 11.84 4.97 -0.55
CA GLN A 216 12.07 5.42 0.82
C GLN A 216 10.83 6.15 1.34
N PRO A 217 10.19 5.69 2.42
CA PRO A 217 9.06 6.35 3.05
C PRO A 217 9.51 7.61 3.82
N GLY A 218 10.80 7.76 4.07
CA GLY A 218 11.37 8.85 4.86
C GLY A 218 10.70 8.93 6.23
N SER A 219 10.31 10.14 6.65
CA SER A 219 9.64 10.37 7.93
C SER A 219 8.32 9.60 8.15
N ALA A 220 7.71 9.00 7.13
CA ALA A 220 6.55 8.11 7.31
C ALA A 220 6.93 6.78 7.98
N PHE A 221 8.22 6.45 8.10
CA PHE A 221 8.70 5.28 8.85
C PHE A 221 8.74 5.51 10.37
N LYS A 222 8.87 6.76 10.82
CA LYS A 222 9.04 7.11 12.25
C LYS A 222 8.02 6.45 13.18
N PRO A 223 6.72 6.32 12.85
CA PRO A 223 5.77 5.69 13.76
C PRO A 223 6.15 4.25 14.14
N ILE A 224 6.89 3.52 13.31
CA ILE A 224 7.42 2.19 13.63
C ILE A 224 8.50 2.28 14.72
N VAL A 225 9.36 3.29 14.64
CA VAL A 225 10.38 3.59 15.67
C VAL A 225 9.71 3.95 17.00
N TYR A 226 8.72 4.84 16.95
CA TYR A 226 7.98 5.26 18.15
C TYR A 226 7.13 4.12 18.73
N ALA A 227 6.51 3.28 17.90
CA ALA A 227 5.81 2.08 18.38
C ALA A 227 6.79 1.11 19.07
N THR A 228 8.02 0.98 18.57
CA THR A 228 9.08 0.18 19.23
C THR A 228 9.40 0.73 20.63
N ALA A 229 9.51 2.05 20.73
CA ALA A 229 9.77 2.76 21.98
C ALA A 229 8.64 2.58 23.00
N LEU A 230 7.39 2.76 22.57
CA LEU A 230 6.22 2.56 23.41
C LEU A 230 6.10 1.11 23.90
N GLU A 231 6.44 0.14 23.04
CA GLU A 231 6.42 -1.28 23.39
C GLU A 231 7.53 -1.68 24.37
N ASN A 232 8.58 -0.85 24.48
CA ASN A 232 9.62 -0.98 25.50
C ASN A 232 9.28 -0.23 26.82
N GLY A 233 8.07 0.33 26.93
CA GLY A 233 7.56 0.94 28.16
C GLY A 233 7.69 2.46 28.23
N TYR A 234 8.20 3.12 27.19
CA TYR A 234 8.19 4.59 27.15
C TYR A 234 6.78 5.12 26.91
N ARG A 235 6.51 6.35 27.37
CA ARG A 235 5.20 6.97 27.27
C ARG A 235 5.24 8.14 26.30
N ALA A 236 4.10 8.42 25.67
CA ALA A 236 3.95 9.55 24.74
C ALA A 236 4.31 10.91 25.38
N VAL A 237 4.21 11.01 26.69
CA VAL A 237 4.52 12.22 27.48
C VAL A 237 5.98 12.32 27.91
N ASP A 238 6.75 11.24 27.84
CA ASP A 238 8.18 11.25 28.18
C ASP A 238 8.97 12.10 27.20
N HIS A 239 10.17 12.50 27.59
CA HIS A 239 10.99 13.48 26.90
C HIS A 239 12.27 12.89 26.35
N LEU A 240 12.75 13.50 25.27
CA LEU A 240 14.06 13.28 24.69
C LEU A 240 14.72 14.61 24.36
N LEU A 241 16.04 14.59 24.22
CA LEU A 241 16.79 15.76 23.83
C LEU A 241 16.76 15.95 22.30
N ASP A 242 16.18 17.05 21.84
CA ASP A 242 16.38 17.61 20.52
C ASP A 242 17.62 18.51 20.52
N ALA A 243 18.77 17.91 20.21
CA ALA A 243 20.07 18.57 20.09
C ALA A 243 20.87 18.00 18.90
N PRO A 244 21.89 18.72 18.39
CA PRO A 244 22.77 18.22 17.34
C PRO A 244 23.32 16.82 17.62
N LEU A 245 23.48 16.03 16.57
CA LEU A 245 24.05 14.68 16.61
C LEU A 245 25.35 14.66 15.81
N HIS A 246 26.42 14.20 16.45
CA HIS A 246 27.74 14.06 15.83
C HIS A 246 28.28 12.65 16.14
N PHE A 247 28.36 11.80 15.11
CA PHE A 247 28.88 10.45 15.27
C PHE A 247 30.32 10.34 14.78
N ALA A 248 31.08 9.39 15.33
CA ALA A 248 32.52 9.22 15.08
C ALA A 248 32.88 8.99 13.59
N ASN A 249 31.94 8.49 12.78
CA ASN A 249 32.14 8.28 11.35
C ASN A 249 31.80 9.51 10.48
N GLY A 250 31.51 10.66 11.09
CA GLY A 250 31.17 11.91 10.40
C GLY A 250 29.73 12.01 9.91
N TRP A 251 28.84 11.09 10.30
CA TRP A 251 27.41 11.24 10.10
C TRP A 251 26.83 12.26 11.08
N GLU A 252 26.13 13.26 10.57
CA GLU A 252 25.58 14.38 11.35
C GLU A 252 24.13 14.66 10.92
N PRO A 253 23.16 13.80 11.32
CA PRO A 253 21.77 14.00 10.94
C PRO A 253 21.20 15.22 11.66
N GLY A 254 20.56 16.12 10.89
CA GLY A 254 19.97 17.36 11.39
C GLY A 254 18.45 17.42 11.22
N ASN A 255 17.83 18.33 11.97
CA ASN A 255 16.42 18.67 11.79
C ASN A 255 16.20 19.49 10.52
N TYR A 256 15.00 19.38 9.96
CA TYR A 256 14.55 20.27 8.90
C TYR A 256 14.58 21.73 9.40
N GLY A 257 15.40 22.56 8.77
CA GLY A 257 15.58 23.98 9.16
C GLY A 257 16.68 24.24 10.20
N GLY A 258 17.39 23.21 10.68
CA GLY A 258 18.61 23.36 11.48
C GLY A 258 18.43 23.92 12.90
N LYS A 259 17.20 23.91 13.43
CA LYS A 259 16.88 24.36 14.80
C LYS A 259 16.71 23.17 15.74
N TYR A 260 16.95 23.43 17.01
CA TYR A 260 16.93 22.46 18.10
C TYR A 260 16.17 23.05 19.29
N ASP A 261 15.18 22.33 19.80
CA ASP A 261 14.29 22.83 20.86
C ASP A 261 14.69 22.36 22.27
N GLY A 262 15.77 21.57 22.40
CA GLY A 262 16.17 21.00 23.67
C GLY A 262 15.22 19.89 24.09
N GLU A 263 14.76 19.91 25.34
CA GLU A 263 13.88 18.87 25.87
C GLU A 263 12.47 18.94 25.22
N VAL A 264 12.04 17.83 24.62
CA VAL A 264 10.75 17.72 23.92
C VAL A 264 10.07 16.39 24.23
N THR A 265 8.74 16.40 24.35
CA THR A 265 7.96 15.17 24.55
C THR A 265 7.99 14.27 23.31
N LEU A 266 7.83 12.96 23.47
CA LEU A 266 7.74 12.01 22.35
C LEU A 266 6.56 12.37 21.43
N MET A 267 5.40 12.75 21.98
CA MET A 267 4.24 13.18 21.19
C MET A 267 4.54 14.44 20.37
N ASP A 268 5.26 15.41 20.92
CA ASP A 268 5.62 16.63 20.21
C ASP A 268 6.66 16.35 19.12
N ALA A 269 7.68 15.55 19.45
CA ALA A 269 8.70 15.14 18.51
C ALA A 269 8.12 14.39 17.29
N LEU A 270 7.17 13.47 17.49
CA LEU A 270 6.51 12.78 16.38
C LEU A 270 5.61 13.73 15.57
N SER A 271 4.85 14.59 16.24
CA SER A 271 3.94 15.58 15.62
C SER A 271 4.68 16.53 14.68
N ARG A 272 5.83 17.05 15.15
CA ARG A 272 6.72 17.95 14.39
C ARG A 272 7.73 17.20 13.53
N SER A 273 7.77 15.88 13.63
CA SER A 273 8.64 15.01 12.84
C SER A 273 10.14 15.30 13.04
N ILE A 274 10.57 15.51 14.29
CA ILE A 274 11.96 15.83 14.67
C ILE A 274 12.87 14.65 14.31
N ASN A 275 14.00 14.92 13.64
CA ASN A 275 14.89 13.86 13.13
C ASN A 275 15.81 13.34 14.23
N THR A 276 16.39 14.24 15.01
CA THR A 276 17.33 13.94 16.09
C THR A 276 16.71 13.00 17.14
N VAL A 277 15.47 13.26 17.54
CA VAL A 277 14.73 12.44 18.51
C VAL A 277 14.47 11.04 17.98
N ALA A 278 14.12 10.89 16.69
CA ALA A 278 13.91 9.57 16.09
C ALA A 278 15.22 8.75 16.05
N VAL A 279 16.35 9.40 15.75
CA VAL A 279 17.68 8.75 15.78
C VAL A 279 18.07 8.35 17.20
N ARG A 280 17.82 9.20 18.20
CA ARG A 280 18.04 8.88 19.62
C ARG A 280 17.21 7.69 20.08
N LEU A 281 15.92 7.64 19.72
CA LEU A 281 15.07 6.48 20.00
C LEU A 281 15.66 5.19 19.42
N ALA A 282 16.07 5.21 18.15
CA ALA A 282 16.69 4.04 17.54
C ALA A 282 18.04 3.66 18.17
N GLN A 283 18.78 4.63 18.73
CA GLN A 283 20.01 4.35 19.48
C GLN A 283 19.72 3.69 20.82
N ILE A 284 18.68 4.14 21.53
CA ILE A 284 18.25 3.61 22.82
C ILE A 284 17.63 2.21 22.66
N ASP A 285 16.71 2.05 21.72
CA ASP A 285 16.01 0.80 21.47
C ASP A 285 16.84 -0.21 20.67
N GLY A 286 17.86 0.27 19.96
CA GLY A 286 18.62 -0.57 19.04
C GLY A 286 17.86 -0.89 17.74
N VAL A 287 18.58 -0.82 16.63
CA VAL A 287 18.02 -0.99 15.28
C VAL A 287 17.39 -2.37 15.08
N GLY A 288 17.94 -3.42 15.71
CA GLY A 288 17.38 -4.77 15.63
C GLY A 288 15.92 -4.84 16.10
N ARG A 289 15.56 -4.16 17.20
CA ARG A 289 14.16 -4.12 17.69
C ARG A 289 13.24 -3.37 16.73
N VAL A 290 13.73 -2.31 16.10
CA VAL A 290 12.99 -1.56 15.07
C VAL A 290 12.76 -2.42 13.83
N VAL A 291 13.75 -3.23 13.43
CA VAL A 291 13.63 -4.20 12.33
C VAL A 291 12.61 -5.27 12.68
N ASP A 292 12.68 -5.87 13.87
CA ASP A 292 11.72 -6.87 14.35
C ASP A 292 10.30 -6.31 14.39
N MET A 293 10.13 -5.08 14.90
CA MET A 293 8.87 -4.35 14.88
C MET A 293 8.35 -4.17 13.44
N SER A 294 9.22 -3.77 12.51
CA SER A 294 8.86 -3.64 11.09
C SER A 294 8.33 -4.94 10.51
N ARG A 295 8.96 -6.08 10.83
CA ARG A 295 8.51 -7.42 10.39
C ARG A 295 7.15 -7.78 10.98
N ARG A 296 6.95 -7.53 12.29
CA ARG A 296 5.67 -7.78 12.98
C ARG A 296 4.54 -6.96 12.37
N LEU A 297 4.80 -5.72 11.97
CA LEU A 297 3.84 -4.83 11.31
C LEU A 297 3.61 -5.12 9.82
N GLY A 298 4.29 -6.12 9.23
CA GLY A 298 4.02 -6.57 7.87
C GLY A 298 4.94 -5.98 6.79
N ILE A 299 6.06 -5.37 7.16
CA ILE A 299 7.12 -5.05 6.19
C ILE A 299 7.83 -6.34 5.77
N THR A 300 7.66 -6.74 4.52
CA THR A 300 8.19 -8.00 3.94
C THR A 300 9.45 -7.81 3.10
N THR A 301 9.82 -6.57 2.78
CA THR A 301 11.00 -6.18 2.00
C THR A 301 12.24 -6.95 2.48
N PRO A 302 12.94 -7.73 1.63
CA PRO A 302 14.04 -8.60 2.07
C PRO A 302 15.19 -7.87 2.77
N HIS A 303 15.45 -6.63 2.36
CA HIS A 303 16.57 -5.83 2.86
C HIS A 303 16.08 -4.60 3.61
N LEU A 304 16.24 -4.60 4.94
CA LEU A 304 16.10 -3.42 5.78
C LEU A 304 17.49 -2.97 6.25
N PRO A 305 17.81 -1.66 6.18
CA PRO A 305 19.01 -1.10 6.79
C PRO A 305 19.16 -1.54 8.25
N GLN A 306 20.39 -1.91 8.65
CA GLN A 306 20.72 -2.38 10.00
C GLN A 306 21.54 -1.31 10.75
N ASP A 307 21.29 -0.05 10.44
CA ASP A 307 21.96 1.11 10.99
C ASP A 307 20.94 2.20 11.40
N LEU A 308 21.41 3.22 12.11
CA LEU A 308 20.56 4.28 12.67
C LEU A 308 19.81 5.11 11.60
N SER A 309 20.19 5.04 10.32
CA SER A 309 19.48 5.77 9.25
C SER A 309 18.09 5.22 9.03
N LEU A 310 17.83 3.96 9.43
CA LEU A 310 16.52 3.34 9.40
C LEU A 310 15.48 4.21 10.11
N ALA A 311 15.87 4.88 11.20
CA ALA A 311 14.98 5.75 11.96
C ALA A 311 14.44 6.96 11.17
N LEU A 312 15.16 7.34 10.11
CA LEU A 312 14.80 8.40 9.19
C LEU A 312 14.08 7.88 7.93
N GLY A 313 13.87 6.56 7.83
CA GLY A 313 13.14 5.90 6.75
C GLY A 313 13.95 5.70 5.48
N THR A 314 15.22 5.33 5.61
CA THR A 314 16.09 4.92 4.48
C THR A 314 15.77 3.53 3.93
N ALA A 315 14.86 2.78 4.55
CA ALA A 315 14.37 1.51 4.02
C ALA A 315 13.56 1.73 2.73
N SER A 316 13.87 0.99 1.67
CA SER A 316 13.04 0.98 0.45
C SER A 316 11.88 0.01 0.62
N VAL A 317 10.65 0.50 0.76
CA VAL A 317 9.44 -0.31 0.97
C VAL A 317 8.35 0.06 -0.02
N THR A 318 7.35 -0.80 -0.18
CA THR A 318 6.22 -0.53 -1.07
C THR A 318 5.09 0.24 -0.36
N PRO A 319 4.25 0.99 -1.10
CA PRO A 319 3.05 1.61 -0.54
C PRO A 319 2.09 0.62 0.11
N LEU A 320 1.95 -0.60 -0.44
CA LEU A 320 1.15 -1.66 0.16
C LEU A 320 1.68 -2.06 1.55
N GLU A 321 2.99 -2.27 1.69
CA GLU A 321 3.60 -2.62 2.99
C GLU A 321 3.40 -1.53 4.04
N MET A 322 3.56 -0.26 3.66
CA MET A 322 3.28 0.86 4.55
C MET A 322 1.80 0.93 4.93
N CYS A 323 0.88 0.62 4.00
CA CYS A 323 -0.55 0.59 4.28
C CYS A 323 -0.92 -0.53 5.27
N VAL A 324 -0.31 -1.71 5.12
CA VAL A 324 -0.44 -2.83 6.06
C VAL A 324 0.10 -2.44 7.45
N ALA A 325 1.29 -1.83 7.53
CA ALA A 325 1.87 -1.39 8.79
C ALA A 325 0.98 -0.35 9.51
N TYR A 326 0.41 0.60 8.77
CA TYR A 326 -0.50 1.61 9.33
C TYR A 326 -1.86 1.03 9.73
N SER A 327 -2.27 -0.06 9.11
CA SER A 327 -3.50 -0.77 9.48
C SER A 327 -3.44 -1.29 10.91
N ALA A 328 -2.26 -1.74 11.37
CA ALA A 328 -2.05 -2.19 12.74
C ALA A 328 -2.36 -1.10 13.79
N PHE A 329 -2.10 0.18 13.48
CA PHE A 329 -2.45 1.29 14.38
C PHE A 329 -3.95 1.60 14.35
N ALA A 330 -4.61 1.34 13.21
CA ALA A 330 -6.04 1.59 13.03
C ALA A 330 -6.95 0.48 13.59
N ASN A 331 -6.44 -0.75 13.72
CA ASN A 331 -7.22 -1.94 14.09
C ASN A 331 -6.77 -2.57 15.42
N ASP A 332 -6.20 -1.78 16.33
CA ASP A 332 -5.86 -2.21 17.69
C ASP A 332 -4.70 -3.23 17.79
N GLY A 333 -3.80 -3.23 16.80
CA GLY A 333 -2.51 -3.92 16.86
C GLY A 333 -2.42 -5.21 16.05
N TYR A 334 -3.35 -5.46 15.14
CA TYR A 334 -3.36 -6.65 14.29
C TYR A 334 -2.69 -6.39 12.94
N LYS A 335 -1.78 -7.28 12.53
CA LYS A 335 -1.32 -7.34 11.14
C LYS A 335 -2.35 -8.09 10.31
N ILE A 336 -2.90 -7.41 9.32
CA ILE A 336 -3.74 -7.97 8.26
C ILE A 336 -2.92 -8.62 7.14
N GLU A 337 -3.46 -9.66 6.51
CA GLU A 337 -3.02 -10.10 5.18
C GLU A 337 -3.93 -9.47 4.11
N PRO A 338 -3.41 -8.58 3.25
CA PRO A 338 -4.24 -7.89 2.27
C PRO A 338 -4.71 -8.85 1.16
N TYR A 339 -5.99 -8.79 0.80
CA TYR A 339 -6.56 -9.61 -0.27
C TYR A 339 -7.44 -8.80 -1.23
N GLY A 340 -7.46 -9.23 -2.49
CA GLY A 340 -8.21 -8.59 -3.58
C GLY A 340 -9.41 -9.40 -4.08
N ILE A 341 -9.42 -10.71 -3.86
CA ILE A 341 -10.47 -11.63 -4.34
C ILE A 341 -11.30 -12.07 -3.13
N LYS A 342 -12.61 -11.82 -3.13
CA LYS A 342 -13.54 -12.31 -2.10
C LYS A 342 -13.96 -13.75 -2.37
N GLU A 343 -14.35 -14.02 -3.61
CA GLU A 343 -14.89 -15.32 -4.01
C GLU A 343 -14.61 -15.59 -5.48
N ILE A 344 -14.29 -16.84 -5.81
CA ILE A 344 -14.23 -17.33 -7.19
C ILE A 344 -15.32 -18.39 -7.33
N LYS A 345 -16.20 -18.22 -8.32
CA LYS A 345 -17.19 -19.22 -8.71
C LYS A 345 -16.82 -19.84 -10.05
N GLY A 346 -17.02 -21.15 -10.17
CA GLY A 346 -16.89 -21.84 -11.44
C GLY A 346 -18.08 -21.62 -12.36
N ARG A 347 -18.08 -22.30 -13.52
CA ARG A 347 -19.08 -22.09 -14.59
C ARG A 347 -20.51 -22.39 -14.14
N SER A 348 -20.71 -23.41 -13.30
CA SER A 348 -22.02 -23.81 -12.77
C SER A 348 -22.42 -23.02 -11.52
N GLY A 349 -21.60 -22.09 -11.04
CA GLY A 349 -21.86 -21.26 -9.87
C GLY A 349 -21.40 -21.88 -8.54
N GLU A 350 -20.75 -23.04 -8.58
CA GLU A 350 -20.05 -23.64 -7.45
C GLU A 350 -18.93 -22.73 -6.96
N SER A 351 -18.76 -22.65 -5.64
CA SER A 351 -17.66 -21.87 -5.04
C SER A 351 -16.36 -22.65 -5.16
N VAL A 352 -15.35 -22.04 -5.77
CA VAL A 352 -14.00 -22.59 -5.99
C VAL A 352 -13.05 -22.10 -4.91
N GLU A 353 -13.18 -20.83 -4.55
CA GLU A 353 -12.35 -20.16 -3.53
C GLU A 353 -13.19 -19.12 -2.81
N GLN A 354 -13.03 -19.04 -1.49
CA GLN A 354 -13.55 -17.95 -0.67
C GLN A 354 -12.42 -17.46 0.23
N ASN A 355 -12.17 -16.16 0.17
CA ASN A 355 -11.22 -15.48 1.06
C ASN A 355 -11.97 -14.62 2.07
N GLY A 356 -11.34 -14.43 3.21
CA GLY A 356 -11.82 -13.55 4.26
C GLY A 356 -10.67 -13.01 5.09
N PRO A 357 -10.99 -12.24 6.14
CA PRO A 357 -9.99 -11.59 6.97
C PRO A 357 -9.01 -12.58 7.60
N LYS A 358 -7.72 -12.33 7.40
CA LYS A 358 -6.63 -13.01 8.09
C LYS A 358 -5.85 -12.00 8.89
N MET A 359 -5.90 -12.14 10.20
CA MET A 359 -5.30 -11.21 11.15
C MET A 359 -4.43 -11.98 12.14
N THR A 360 -3.29 -11.38 12.47
CA THR A 360 -2.34 -11.91 13.46
C THR A 360 -1.94 -10.80 14.40
N ASN A 361 -1.78 -11.11 15.69
CA ASN A 361 -1.33 -10.12 16.67
C ASN A 361 0.07 -9.60 16.29
N ALA A 362 0.17 -8.30 16.04
CA ALA A 362 1.42 -7.66 15.65
C ALA A 362 2.05 -6.91 16.80
N ILE A 363 1.28 -6.11 17.55
CA ILE A 363 1.72 -5.30 18.69
C ILE A 363 0.64 -5.32 19.78
N SER A 364 0.97 -4.83 20.98
CA SER A 364 -0.02 -4.69 22.04
C SER A 364 -1.10 -3.67 21.65
N VAL A 365 -2.32 -3.90 22.13
CA VAL A 365 -3.44 -2.98 21.92
C VAL A 365 -3.14 -1.59 22.46
N THR A 366 -2.51 -1.52 23.65
CA THR A 366 -2.07 -0.27 24.27
C THR A 366 -1.10 0.50 23.36
N THR A 367 -0.07 -0.16 22.82
CA THR A 367 0.90 0.49 21.93
C THR A 367 0.28 0.91 20.60
N ALA A 368 -0.60 0.09 20.01
CA ALA A 368 -1.31 0.46 18.79
C ALA A 368 -2.14 1.74 18.98
N ILE A 369 -2.90 1.80 20.07
CA ILE A 369 -3.81 2.90 20.39
C ILE A 369 -3.04 4.17 20.79
N THR A 370 -1.99 4.05 21.61
CA THR A 370 -1.14 5.19 21.96
C THR A 370 -0.40 5.72 20.73
N THR A 371 0.13 4.85 19.87
CA THR A 371 0.75 5.26 18.59
C THR A 371 -0.26 5.99 17.69
N ARG A 372 -1.48 5.45 17.56
CA ARG A 372 -2.58 6.10 16.82
C ARG A 372 -2.89 7.48 17.40
N SER A 373 -3.01 7.60 18.73
CA SER A 373 -3.28 8.86 19.41
C SER A 373 -2.17 9.90 19.17
N MET A 374 -0.90 9.50 19.14
CA MET A 374 0.21 10.38 18.76
C MET A 374 0.15 10.77 17.27
N LEU A 375 -0.26 9.86 16.39
CA LEU A 375 -0.47 10.15 14.96
C LEU A 375 -1.67 11.07 14.70
N GLU A 376 -2.68 11.07 15.56
CA GLU A 376 -3.74 12.08 15.52
C GLU A 376 -3.19 13.48 15.84
N GLN A 377 -2.20 13.60 16.73
CA GLN A 377 -1.57 14.91 17.00
C GLN A 377 -0.88 15.49 15.75
N VAL A 378 -0.29 14.63 14.91
CA VAL A 378 0.31 15.03 13.63
C VAL A 378 -0.72 15.72 12.71
N THR A 379 -1.97 15.25 12.70
CA THR A 379 -3.05 15.79 11.86
C THR A 379 -3.84 16.90 12.54
N ILE A 380 -3.77 17.04 13.85
CA ILE A 380 -4.42 18.14 14.59
C ILE A 380 -3.57 19.41 14.50
N TRP A 381 -2.26 19.31 14.73
CA TRP A 381 -1.39 20.49 14.82
C TRP A 381 0.04 20.29 14.30
N GLY A 382 0.40 19.07 13.89
CA GLY A 382 1.72 18.76 13.37
C GLY A 382 1.89 18.94 11.86
N THR A 383 2.88 18.25 11.30
CA THR A 383 3.24 18.31 9.87
C THR A 383 2.13 17.86 8.92
N GLY A 384 1.17 17.06 9.42
CA GLY A 384 0.03 16.55 8.68
C GLY A 384 -1.26 17.35 8.89
N ALA A 385 -1.22 18.53 9.54
CA ALA A 385 -2.42 19.27 9.94
C ALA A 385 -3.44 19.50 8.82
N LYS A 386 -2.96 19.68 7.58
CA LYS A 386 -3.81 19.86 6.40
C LYS A 386 -4.63 18.62 6.03
N ALA A 387 -4.23 17.43 6.45
CA ALA A 387 -4.92 16.16 6.18
C ALA A 387 -6.19 15.95 7.01
N ARG A 388 -6.42 16.76 8.06
CA ARG A 388 -7.59 16.64 8.94
C ARG A 388 -8.90 16.60 8.14
N ILE A 389 -9.74 15.63 8.47
CA ILE A 389 -11.09 15.45 7.93
C ILE A 389 -12.09 15.93 8.98
N GLU A 390 -12.99 16.82 8.58
CA GLU A 390 -13.98 17.39 9.49
C GLU A 390 -14.97 16.32 9.96
N GLY A 391 -15.22 16.25 11.27
CA GLY A 391 -16.13 15.27 11.87
C GLY A 391 -15.56 13.86 12.03
N TYR A 392 -14.30 13.61 11.65
CA TYR A 392 -13.66 12.29 11.78
C TYR A 392 -12.33 12.38 12.54
N GLN A 393 -12.10 11.46 13.47
CA GLN A 393 -10.76 11.21 13.98
C GLN A 393 -9.88 10.77 12.81
N THR A 394 -8.76 11.48 12.65
CA THR A 394 -7.86 11.32 11.51
C THR A 394 -6.46 11.12 12.06
N PHE A 395 -5.78 10.05 11.71
CA PHE A 395 -4.39 9.82 12.08
C PHE A 395 -3.54 9.73 10.82
N GLY A 396 -2.28 10.11 10.89
CA GLY A 396 -1.39 9.94 9.75
C GLY A 396 -0.04 10.62 9.90
N LYS A 397 0.84 10.38 8.95
CA LYS A 397 2.19 10.90 8.94
C LYS A 397 2.63 11.28 7.54
N THR A 398 3.28 12.44 7.45
CA THR A 398 4.00 12.88 6.26
C THR A 398 5.35 12.16 6.17
N GLY A 399 5.71 11.76 4.95
CA GLY A 399 7.04 11.26 4.60
C GLY A 399 7.67 12.16 3.54
N THR A 400 8.93 12.50 3.75
CA THR A 400 9.76 13.26 2.80
C THR A 400 11.18 12.70 2.91
N THR A 401 11.82 12.43 1.76
CA THR A 401 13.25 12.08 1.70
C THR A 401 14.14 13.31 1.65
N ASN A 402 15.40 13.17 2.06
CA ASN A 402 16.34 14.29 2.12
C ASN A 402 16.59 14.94 0.76
N ASP A 403 16.59 14.15 -0.32
CA ASP A 403 16.82 14.62 -1.69
C ASP A 403 15.52 15.00 -2.43
N TRP A 404 14.38 15.04 -1.72
CA TRP A 404 13.05 15.33 -2.27
C TRP A 404 12.68 14.44 -3.46
N THR A 405 13.17 13.21 -3.47
CA THR A 405 12.90 12.20 -4.50
C THR A 405 11.52 11.57 -4.30
N ASP A 406 11.07 11.49 -3.05
CA ASP A 406 9.89 10.75 -2.66
C ASP A 406 9.08 11.55 -1.62
N ALA A 407 7.78 11.62 -1.86
CA ALA A 407 6.82 12.31 -1.03
C ALA A 407 5.67 11.36 -0.68
N TRP A 408 5.35 11.27 0.62
CA TRP A 408 4.40 10.31 1.14
C TRP A 408 3.40 10.94 2.09
N PHE A 409 2.22 10.33 2.14
CA PHE A 409 1.35 10.43 3.28
C PHE A 409 0.69 9.08 3.54
N ALA A 410 0.84 8.58 4.77
CA ALA A 410 0.26 7.34 5.24
C ALA A 410 -0.61 7.64 6.46
N GLY A 411 -1.85 7.15 6.46
CA GLY A 411 -2.80 7.48 7.52
C GLY A 411 -4.20 6.98 7.22
N GLY A 412 -5.14 7.28 8.11
CA GLY A 412 -6.50 6.78 7.98
C GLY A 412 -7.50 7.50 8.86
N ILE A 413 -8.72 6.98 8.78
CA ILE A 413 -9.86 7.22 9.65
C ILE A 413 -10.38 5.85 10.14
N PRO A 414 -11.34 5.78 11.07
CA PRO A 414 -11.93 4.50 11.45
C PRO A 414 -12.46 3.72 10.24
N GLY A 415 -11.97 2.50 10.04
CA GLY A 415 -12.38 1.61 8.95
C GLY A 415 -11.74 1.88 7.59
N LEU A 416 -10.79 2.81 7.47
CA LEU A 416 -10.10 3.08 6.20
C LEU A 416 -8.67 3.59 6.41
N VAL A 417 -7.68 2.88 5.87
CA VAL A 417 -6.27 3.30 5.82
C VAL A 417 -5.86 3.49 4.36
N VAL A 418 -5.19 4.61 4.09
CA VAL A 418 -4.78 5.01 2.75
C VAL A 418 -3.33 5.48 2.77
N VAL A 419 -2.57 5.03 1.79
CA VAL A 419 -1.21 5.51 1.53
C VAL A 419 -1.15 6.12 0.14
N VAL A 420 -0.63 7.35 0.09
CA VAL A 420 -0.31 8.05 -1.16
C VAL A 420 1.20 8.21 -1.25
N TYR A 421 1.73 7.81 -2.40
CA TYR A 421 3.13 7.96 -2.79
C TYR A 421 3.22 8.84 -4.05
N VAL A 422 4.21 9.73 -4.09
CA VAL A 422 4.57 10.54 -5.25
C VAL A 422 6.09 10.54 -5.41
N GLY A 423 6.59 10.24 -6.60
CA GLY A 423 8.02 10.12 -6.89
C GLY A 423 8.32 9.89 -8.37
N ASN A 424 9.58 10.00 -8.77
CA ASN A 424 10.03 9.69 -10.13
C ASN A 424 10.70 8.32 -10.18
N ASP A 425 10.50 7.56 -11.25
CA ASP A 425 10.96 6.16 -11.28
C ASP A 425 12.48 5.99 -11.26
N ASN A 426 13.18 6.97 -11.81
CA ASN A 426 14.63 7.08 -11.86
C ASN A 426 15.22 7.74 -10.59
N HIS A 427 14.42 7.92 -9.54
CA HIS A 427 14.81 8.56 -8.28
C HIS A 427 15.32 10.00 -8.45
N THR A 428 15.00 10.68 -9.56
CA THR A 428 15.35 12.11 -9.66
C THR A 428 14.47 12.92 -8.71
N PRO A 429 15.00 13.99 -8.10
CA PRO A 429 14.23 14.88 -7.25
C PRO A 429 12.94 15.36 -7.93
N LEU A 430 11.87 15.54 -7.16
CA LEU A 430 10.58 16.05 -7.63
C LEU A 430 10.65 17.51 -8.14
N GLY A 431 11.77 18.20 -7.88
CA GLY A 431 11.98 19.59 -8.27
C GLY A 431 11.46 20.56 -7.21
N GLY A 432 12.32 21.47 -6.76
CA GLY A 432 12.00 22.37 -5.63
C GLY A 432 11.84 21.64 -4.29
N LYS A 433 11.42 22.37 -3.24
CA LYS A 433 11.18 21.81 -1.89
C LYS A 433 9.82 21.09 -1.81
N ILE A 434 9.50 20.22 -2.77
CA ILE A 434 8.25 19.45 -2.77
C ILE A 434 8.34 18.37 -1.68
N THR A 435 7.43 18.43 -0.72
CA THR A 435 7.38 17.53 0.45
C THR A 435 6.10 16.71 0.43
N GLY A 436 5.99 15.71 1.32
CA GLY A 436 4.74 14.95 1.52
C GLY A 436 3.51 15.86 1.74
N THR A 437 3.67 16.98 2.43
CA THR A 437 2.60 17.97 2.67
C THR A 437 2.11 18.66 1.40
N ILE A 438 2.96 18.80 0.39
CA ILE A 438 2.65 19.50 -0.87
C ILE A 438 2.11 18.51 -1.90
N ALA A 439 2.75 17.34 -2.04
CA ALA A 439 2.42 16.39 -3.11
C ALA A 439 1.39 15.34 -2.70
N ALA A 440 1.55 14.70 -1.53
CA ALA A 440 0.76 13.53 -1.16
C ALA A 440 -0.49 13.88 -0.33
N VAL A 441 -0.38 14.81 0.63
CA VAL A 441 -1.48 15.19 1.53
C VAL A 441 -2.74 15.67 0.80
N PRO A 442 -2.66 16.55 -0.23
CA PRO A 442 -3.86 17.01 -0.93
C PRO A 442 -4.64 15.87 -1.60
N VAL A 443 -3.93 14.97 -2.29
CA VAL A 443 -4.50 13.78 -2.94
C VAL A 443 -5.15 12.89 -1.90
N TRP A 444 -4.45 12.59 -0.81
CA TRP A 444 -4.98 11.76 0.28
C TRP A 444 -6.25 12.36 0.89
N LYS A 445 -6.22 13.67 1.19
CA LYS A 445 -7.36 14.38 1.79
C LYS A 445 -8.58 14.34 0.89
N GLU A 446 -8.39 14.61 -0.41
CA GLU A 446 -9.49 14.62 -1.37
C GLU A 446 -10.10 13.22 -1.52
N PHE A 447 -9.26 12.17 -1.55
CA PHE A 447 -9.72 10.79 -1.59
C PHE A 447 -10.56 10.42 -0.36
N ILE A 448 -10.06 10.67 0.86
CA ILE A 448 -10.81 10.37 2.08
C ILE A 448 -12.08 11.22 2.18
N SER A 449 -12.02 12.51 1.82
CA SER A 449 -13.20 13.40 1.81
C SER A 449 -14.30 12.91 0.87
N PHE A 450 -13.92 12.27 -0.24
CA PHE A 450 -14.86 11.57 -1.12
C PHE A 450 -15.39 10.30 -0.47
N ALA A 451 -14.49 9.48 0.11
CA ALA A 451 -14.86 8.21 0.74
C ALA A 451 -15.90 8.39 1.86
N VAL A 452 -15.71 9.35 2.77
CA VAL A 452 -16.64 9.61 3.89
C VAL A 452 -17.99 10.18 3.46
N LYS A 453 -18.09 10.74 2.25
CA LYS A 453 -19.37 11.17 1.66
C LYS A 453 -20.10 10.02 0.98
N LYS A 454 -19.34 9.08 0.43
CA LYS A 454 -19.84 7.99 -0.40
C LYS A 454 -20.22 6.75 0.41
N LEU A 455 -19.41 6.44 1.43
CA LEU A 455 -19.54 5.27 2.29
C LEU A 455 -19.75 5.72 3.74
N LYS A 456 -20.24 4.80 4.57
CA LYS A 456 -20.45 5.05 6.01
C LYS A 456 -19.23 4.56 6.79
N PHE A 457 -18.46 5.49 7.34
CA PHE A 457 -17.37 5.18 8.27
C PHE A 457 -17.72 5.69 9.68
N PRO A 458 -17.25 5.05 10.75
CA PRO A 458 -17.35 5.62 12.09
C PRO A 458 -16.56 6.94 12.18
N GLN A 459 -17.09 7.88 12.96
CA GLN A 459 -16.45 9.18 13.18
C GLN A 459 -15.29 9.12 14.18
N ALA A 460 -15.30 8.13 15.08
CA ALA A 460 -14.28 7.93 16.10
C ALA A 460 -13.88 6.45 16.18
N PHE A 461 -12.65 6.19 16.61
CA PHE A 461 -12.15 4.86 16.91
C PHE A 461 -12.81 4.35 18.19
N ILE A 462 -13.31 3.12 18.14
CA ILE A 462 -13.87 2.45 19.32
C ILE A 462 -12.70 1.88 20.10
N LEU A 463 -12.60 2.22 21.38
CA LEU A 463 -11.57 1.64 22.26
C LEU A 463 -12.10 0.30 22.79
N PRO A 464 -11.35 -0.80 22.64
CA PRO A 464 -11.76 -2.07 23.23
C PRO A 464 -11.68 -1.98 24.77
N PRO A 465 -12.54 -2.70 25.52
CA PRO A 465 -12.59 -2.61 26.99
C PRO A 465 -11.28 -2.97 27.69
N ASP A 466 -10.48 -3.83 27.07
CA ASP A 466 -9.17 -4.32 27.53
C ASP A 466 -7.99 -3.53 26.96
N ALA A 467 -8.23 -2.36 26.33
CA ALA A 467 -7.19 -1.54 25.73
C ALA A 467 -6.07 -1.12 26.70
N GLY A 468 -6.38 -1.05 28.00
CA GLY A 468 -5.42 -0.64 29.03
C GLY A 468 -4.92 0.78 28.84
N VAL A 469 -5.75 1.68 28.30
CA VAL A 469 -5.43 3.10 28.10
C VAL A 469 -6.43 4.01 28.80
N GLU A 470 -5.98 5.21 29.15
CA GLU A 470 -6.81 6.30 29.64
C GLU A 470 -6.58 7.58 28.81
N SER A 471 -7.65 8.36 28.61
CA SER A 471 -7.57 9.66 27.92
C SER A 471 -7.21 10.75 28.91
N VAL A 472 -6.10 11.43 28.65
CA VAL A 472 -5.58 12.49 29.52
C VAL A 472 -5.34 13.76 28.76
N ARG A 473 -5.74 14.88 29.38
CA ARG A 473 -5.50 16.21 28.84
C ARG A 473 -4.19 16.75 29.39
N VAL A 474 -3.16 16.78 28.55
CA VAL A 474 -1.78 17.12 28.93
C VAL A 474 -1.29 18.40 28.26
N CYS A 475 -0.30 19.05 28.88
CA CYS A 475 0.44 20.14 28.26
C CYS A 475 1.33 19.59 27.15
N LYS A 476 1.20 20.11 25.92
CA LYS A 476 2.01 19.68 24.76
C LYS A 476 3.52 19.78 25.00
N LYS A 477 3.93 20.79 25.78
CA LYS A 477 5.35 21.07 26.05
C LYS A 477 5.93 20.20 27.15
N THR A 478 5.21 20.03 28.25
CA THR A 478 5.78 19.41 29.46
C THR A 478 5.33 17.98 29.69
N GLY A 479 4.25 17.52 29.03
CA GLY A 479 3.69 16.18 29.22
C GLY A 479 2.82 16.01 30.48
N PHE A 480 2.92 16.92 31.46
CA PHE A 480 2.09 16.94 32.66
C PHE A 480 0.62 17.28 32.38
N LEU A 481 -0.28 17.05 33.34
CA LEU A 481 -1.69 17.43 33.22
C LEU A 481 -1.83 18.92 32.90
N ALA A 482 -2.69 19.24 31.94
CA ALA A 482 -2.84 20.61 31.46
C ALA A 482 -3.47 21.51 32.54
N ALA A 483 -2.76 22.55 32.93
CA ALA A 483 -3.29 23.65 33.73
C ALA A 483 -3.98 24.70 32.84
N SER A 484 -4.66 25.67 33.47
CA SER A 484 -5.26 26.81 32.76
C SER A 484 -4.19 27.59 31.99
N GLY A 485 -4.40 27.84 30.70
CA GLY A 485 -3.42 28.52 29.83
C GLY A 485 -2.38 27.61 29.17
N CYS A 486 -2.36 26.30 29.46
CA CYS A 486 -1.53 25.36 28.73
C CYS A 486 -1.91 25.28 27.24
N PRO A 487 -0.93 25.15 26.32
CA PRO A 487 -1.20 24.56 25.01
C PRO A 487 -1.51 23.07 25.22
N ALA A 488 -2.78 22.75 25.45
CA ALA A 488 -3.22 21.43 25.86
C ALA A 488 -3.57 20.53 24.66
N THR A 489 -3.45 19.22 24.85
CA THR A 489 -4.01 18.21 23.94
C THR A 489 -4.51 17.00 24.70
N GLU A 490 -5.40 16.23 24.08
CA GLU A 490 -5.80 14.92 24.57
C GLU A 490 -4.89 13.86 23.95
N ILE A 491 -4.40 12.95 24.79
CA ILE A 491 -3.55 11.82 24.40
C ILE A 491 -3.97 10.59 25.19
N LEU A 492 -3.87 9.42 24.56
CA LEU A 492 -4.11 8.12 25.21
C LEU A 492 -2.80 7.56 25.77
N VAL A 493 -2.74 7.35 27.09
CA VAL A 493 -1.59 6.77 27.80
C VAL A 493 -1.99 5.45 28.46
N PRO A 494 -1.03 4.56 28.78
CA PRO A 494 -1.33 3.34 29.53
C PRO A 494 -2.02 3.66 30.87
N THR A 495 -3.06 2.89 31.22
CA THR A 495 -3.81 3.09 32.47
C THR A 495 -2.88 3.05 33.68
N GLY A 496 -3.02 4.02 34.59
CA GLY A 496 -2.23 4.13 35.82
C GLY A 496 -0.84 4.74 35.60
N HIS A 497 -0.50 5.11 34.37
CA HIS A 497 0.80 5.71 34.01
C HIS A 497 0.67 7.18 33.60
N ALA A 498 -0.54 7.74 33.65
CA ALA A 498 -0.77 9.17 33.49
C ALA A 498 -0.06 9.99 34.57
N PRO A 499 0.53 11.16 34.22
CA PRO A 499 1.00 12.12 35.21
C PRO A 499 -0.15 12.52 36.13
N SER A 500 0.15 12.64 37.42
CA SER A 500 -0.85 13.02 38.45
C SER A 500 -0.83 14.51 38.78
N SER A 501 0.26 15.20 38.44
CA SER A 501 0.47 16.61 38.76
C SER A 501 0.20 17.55 37.60
N GLN A 502 -0.23 18.76 37.93
CA GLN A 502 -0.47 19.84 36.95
C GLN A 502 0.85 20.42 36.43
N CYS A 503 0.81 20.86 35.17
CA CYS A 503 1.95 21.44 34.47
C CYS A 503 2.62 22.57 35.27
N PRO A 504 3.90 22.41 35.69
CA PRO A 504 4.59 23.41 36.51
C PRO A 504 4.90 24.70 35.75
N TRP A 505 4.88 24.68 34.42
CA TRP A 505 5.16 25.88 33.61
C TRP A 505 3.95 26.80 33.43
N HIS A 506 2.74 26.33 33.72
CA HIS A 506 1.51 27.08 33.47
C HIS A 506 0.60 27.12 34.70
N GLY A 507 1.19 27.35 35.88
CA GLY A 507 0.45 27.55 37.13
C GLY A 507 0.36 26.32 38.05
N GLY A 508 0.91 25.18 37.66
CA GLY A 508 1.14 24.06 38.57
C GLY A 508 2.34 24.27 39.50
N SER A 509 2.46 23.42 40.52
CA SER A 509 3.58 23.48 41.48
C SER A 509 4.76 22.63 41.03
N LEU A 510 5.97 23.20 41.06
CA LEU A 510 7.22 22.45 40.84
C LEU A 510 7.45 21.39 41.91
N SER A 511 7.03 21.62 43.16
CA SER A 511 7.15 20.61 44.22
C SER A 511 6.24 19.42 43.96
N SER A 512 5.01 19.66 43.50
CA SER A 512 4.06 18.59 43.13
C SER A 512 4.55 17.83 41.90
N ALA A 513 5.11 18.53 40.90
CA ALA A 513 5.69 17.90 39.72
C ALA A 513 6.87 16.98 40.06
N ARG A 514 7.70 17.35 41.05
CA ARG A 514 8.81 16.50 41.54
C ARG A 514 8.37 15.32 42.39
N ALA A 515 7.22 15.44 43.06
CA ALA A 515 6.64 14.39 43.90
C ALA A 515 5.74 13.42 43.10
N ASP A 516 5.50 13.70 41.82
CA ASP A 516 4.67 12.87 40.95
C ASP A 516 5.44 11.63 40.51
N GLU A 517 5.04 10.46 41.02
CA GLU A 517 5.65 9.17 40.68
C GLU A 517 5.53 8.86 39.17
N ASN A 518 4.51 9.41 38.52
CA ASN A 518 4.27 9.28 37.08
C ASN A 518 4.72 10.51 36.28
N ALA A 519 5.56 11.39 36.85
CA ALA A 519 6.09 12.54 36.13
C ALA A 519 6.69 12.11 34.77
N PRO A 520 6.48 12.90 33.70
CA PRO A 520 7.21 12.75 32.44
C PRO A 520 8.72 12.65 32.69
N GLN A 521 9.38 11.66 32.09
CA GLN A 521 10.80 11.40 32.30
C GLN A 521 11.63 11.88 31.12
N LEU A 522 12.78 12.51 31.38
CA LEU A 522 13.79 12.74 30.35
C LEU A 522 14.61 11.47 30.13
N ILE A 523 14.47 10.90 28.95
CA ILE A 523 15.24 9.75 28.49
C ILE A 523 16.52 10.28 27.84
N LEU A 524 17.68 9.73 28.22
CA LEU A 524 18.97 10.09 27.64
C LEU A 524 19.46 8.98 26.72
N ALA A 525 19.84 9.34 25.49
CA ALA A 525 20.47 8.39 24.59
C ALA A 525 21.95 8.20 24.95
N PRO A 526 22.60 7.09 24.53
CA PRO A 526 24.02 6.89 24.79
C PRO A 526 24.91 8.07 24.35
N ILE A 527 24.57 8.73 23.24
CA ILE A 527 25.31 9.91 22.76
C ILE A 527 25.18 11.13 23.69
N ASP A 528 24.13 11.18 24.52
CA ASP A 528 23.89 12.28 25.45
C ASP A 528 24.68 12.06 26.76
N ASP A 529 25.02 10.81 27.13
CA ASP A 529 25.77 10.49 28.36
C ASP A 529 27.19 11.11 28.32
N ASP A 530 27.89 10.99 27.18
CA ASP A 530 29.22 11.60 26.95
C ASP A 530 29.19 13.14 27.02
N MET A 531 28.09 13.76 26.60
CA MET A 531 27.89 15.21 26.66
C MET A 531 27.62 15.71 28.09
N THR A 532 27.00 14.89 28.94
CA THR A 532 26.76 15.25 30.34
C THR A 532 28.03 15.15 31.21
N HIS A 533 28.96 14.25 30.90
CA HIS A 533 30.23 14.12 31.63
C HIS A 533 31.19 15.30 31.45
N TYR A 534 31.18 16.00 30.29
CA TYR A 534 32.17 17.04 30.01
C TYR A 534 31.64 18.46 29.79
N LYS A 535 30.31 18.68 29.59
CA LYS A 535 29.78 20.03 29.30
C LYS A 535 28.77 20.59 30.30
N TYR A 536 28.14 19.76 31.13
CA TYR A 536 27.13 20.21 32.10
C TYR A 536 27.36 19.74 33.54
N ALA A 537 28.44 19.00 33.82
CA ALA A 537 28.95 18.92 35.17
C ALA A 537 29.22 20.36 35.63
N MET A 538 28.41 20.84 36.57
CA MET A 538 28.53 22.19 37.11
C MET A 538 29.99 22.45 37.43
N ARG A 539 30.58 23.42 36.72
CA ARG A 539 31.76 24.12 37.19
C ARG A 539 31.31 24.83 38.46
N VAL A 540 31.42 24.15 39.60
CA VAL A 540 31.37 24.81 40.90
C VAL A 540 32.60 25.71 40.91
N LEU A 541 32.38 26.99 40.66
CA LEU A 541 33.39 28.02 40.81
C LEU A 541 33.61 28.24 42.31
N SER A 542 34.62 27.58 42.87
CA SER A 542 35.41 28.05 44.01
C SER A 542 36.68 27.20 44.15
N GLU A 543 37.77 27.71 43.58
CA GLU A 543 39.21 27.76 44.00
C GLU A 543 39.86 26.74 44.99
N PRO A 544 41.21 26.61 45.04
CA PRO A 544 41.92 25.46 44.49
C PRO A 544 42.55 24.49 45.54
N ALA A 545 42.82 23.28 45.04
CA ALA A 545 43.86 22.31 45.41
C ALA A 545 44.12 22.00 46.90
N GLU A 546 43.70 20.81 47.34
CA GLU A 546 44.48 19.93 48.22
C GLU A 546 44.02 18.45 48.06
N SER A 547 44.96 17.53 48.15
CA SER A 547 44.85 16.07 47.93
C SER A 547 44.26 15.32 49.15
N PRO A 548 43.83 14.05 49.02
CA PRO A 548 42.64 13.53 49.68
C PRO A 548 42.87 12.94 51.08
N GLU A 549 41.92 13.17 51.98
CA GLU A 549 41.68 12.31 53.16
C GLU A 549 40.32 11.61 53.02
N GLU A 550 40.33 10.30 53.28
CA GLU A 550 39.14 9.44 53.31
C GLU A 550 38.21 9.85 54.45
N VAL A 551 36.97 10.23 54.11
CA VAL A 551 35.86 10.26 55.07
C VAL A 551 34.62 9.64 54.43
N THR A 552 34.26 8.46 54.92
CA THR A 552 32.97 7.80 54.68
C THR A 552 31.82 8.62 55.25
N ILE A 553 30.91 9.09 54.39
CA ILE A 553 29.59 9.60 54.76
C ILE A 553 28.56 9.01 53.80
N GLN A 554 27.54 8.33 54.34
CA GLN A 554 26.39 7.81 53.60
C GLN A 554 25.49 8.97 53.14
N ALA A 555 25.15 8.99 51.85
CA ALA A 555 24.20 9.93 51.26
C ALA A 555 22.78 9.34 51.24
N PRO A 556 21.70 10.15 51.36
CA PRO A 556 20.33 9.70 51.15
C PRO A 556 20.04 9.51 49.66
N ASP A 557 19.21 8.50 49.36
CA ASP A 557 18.80 8.10 48.01
C ASP A 557 18.17 9.24 47.21
N THR A 558 18.78 9.56 46.08
CA THR A 558 18.22 10.43 45.02
C THR A 558 17.74 9.52 43.88
N PRO A 559 16.61 9.80 43.20
CA PRO A 559 16.05 8.89 42.22
C PRO A 559 17.01 8.66 41.05
N VAL A 560 17.22 7.38 40.79
CA VAL A 560 18.13 6.79 39.81
C VAL A 560 17.83 7.31 38.40
N VAL A 561 18.83 7.91 37.75
CA VAL A 561 18.94 7.97 36.28
C VAL A 561 18.81 6.52 35.81
N THR A 562 17.71 6.16 35.15
CA THR A 562 17.42 4.80 34.71
C THR A 562 18.46 4.34 33.69
N LYS A 563 19.58 3.84 34.18
CA LYS A 563 20.58 3.10 33.42
C LYS A 563 20.16 1.63 33.40
N LYS A 564 19.62 1.16 32.28
CA LYS A 564 19.58 -0.25 31.85
C LYS A 564 19.56 -0.23 30.31
N THR A 565 20.42 -0.93 29.59
CA THR A 565 20.96 -2.30 29.78
C THR A 565 22.41 -2.44 29.33
N GLU A 566 23.19 -3.25 30.05
CA GLU A 566 24.48 -3.83 29.61
C GLU A 566 24.27 -4.88 28.49
N ASP A 567 25.29 -4.96 27.62
CA ASP A 567 25.55 -5.92 26.54
C ASP A 567 24.47 -6.17 25.47
N LYS A 568 24.41 -5.26 24.49
CA LYS A 568 23.96 -5.55 23.12
C LYS A 568 24.84 -4.82 22.12
N GLU A 569 25.15 -5.51 21.03
CA GLU A 569 25.89 -4.99 19.86
C GLU A 569 25.45 -3.56 19.54
N HIS A 570 26.36 -2.59 19.63
CA HIS A 570 26.04 -1.18 19.43
C HIS A 570 25.39 -0.98 18.06
N ALA A 571 24.30 -0.21 18.03
CA ALA A 571 23.64 0.12 16.77
C ALA A 571 24.64 0.72 15.78
N LYS A 572 24.73 0.12 14.59
CA LYS A 572 25.68 0.55 13.56
C LYS A 572 25.35 1.98 13.13
N VAL A 573 26.37 2.84 13.11
CA VAL A 573 26.22 4.19 12.56
C VAL A 573 26.29 4.12 11.02
N PRO A 574 25.36 4.76 10.28
CA PRO A 574 25.34 4.76 8.83
C PRO A 574 26.58 5.40 8.22
N ASP A 575 27.13 4.83 7.14
CA ASP A 575 28.18 5.50 6.36
C ASP A 575 27.56 6.66 5.56
N LYS A 576 28.24 7.82 5.52
CA LYS A 576 27.79 8.99 4.76
C LYS A 576 27.70 8.73 3.25
N ASN A 577 28.42 7.73 2.75
CA ASN A 577 28.43 7.34 1.34
C ASN A 577 27.54 6.13 1.02
N ASP A 578 26.82 5.58 2.00
CA ASP A 578 25.95 4.44 1.74
C ASP A 578 24.74 4.89 0.92
N ASP A 579 24.58 4.29 -0.27
CA ASP A 579 23.44 4.52 -1.13
C ASP A 579 22.25 3.66 -0.66
N PRO A 580 21.17 4.27 -0.12
CA PRO A 580 20.00 3.54 0.35
C PRO A 580 19.26 2.78 -0.77
N TYR A 581 19.46 3.15 -2.05
CA TYR A 581 18.88 2.47 -3.21
C TYR A 581 19.79 1.40 -3.83
N LYS A 582 20.96 1.13 -3.25
CA LYS A 582 21.93 0.14 -3.77
C LYS A 582 21.34 -1.27 -3.97
N LYS A 583 20.34 -1.64 -3.16
CA LYS A 583 19.66 -2.95 -3.22
C LYS A 583 18.20 -2.83 -3.66
N ASP A 584 17.83 -1.73 -4.30
CA ASP A 584 16.48 -1.53 -4.80
C ASP A 584 16.18 -2.48 -5.96
N PRO A 585 15.20 -3.39 -5.83
CA PRO A 585 14.84 -4.31 -6.90
C PRO A 585 13.89 -3.69 -7.93
N SER A 586 13.45 -2.43 -7.76
CA SER A 586 12.44 -1.81 -8.60
C SER A 586 13.04 -1.19 -9.86
N LYS A 587 12.73 -1.79 -11.03
CA LYS A 587 13.13 -1.25 -12.34
C LYS A 587 11.98 -1.31 -13.33
N GLN A 588 11.52 -0.13 -13.78
CA GLN A 588 10.40 0.01 -14.70
C GLN A 588 10.61 -0.75 -16.04
N VAL A 589 11.80 -0.64 -16.64
CA VAL A 589 12.12 -1.26 -17.94
C VAL A 589 12.06 -2.79 -17.87
N GLU A 590 12.53 -3.38 -16.78
CA GLU A 590 12.46 -4.83 -16.56
C GLU A 590 11.02 -5.29 -16.37
N MET A 591 10.14 -4.43 -15.83
CA MET A 591 8.75 -4.78 -15.54
C MET A 591 7.85 -4.80 -16.77
N GLU A 592 8.06 -3.92 -17.74
CA GLU A 592 7.35 -4.03 -19.03
C GLU A 592 7.81 -5.29 -19.78
N ALA A 593 9.10 -5.58 -19.81
CA ALA A 593 9.62 -6.83 -20.37
C ALA A 593 9.05 -8.07 -19.66
N LYS A 594 9.00 -8.05 -18.32
CA LYS A 594 8.39 -9.10 -17.50
C LYS A 594 6.90 -9.22 -17.73
N TYR A 595 6.19 -8.12 -17.93
CA TYR A 595 4.77 -8.14 -18.29
C TYR A 595 4.56 -8.83 -19.64
N GLN A 596 5.35 -8.47 -20.66
CA GLN A 596 5.33 -9.14 -21.96
C GLN A 596 5.72 -10.63 -21.85
N GLU A 597 6.72 -10.95 -21.01
CA GLU A 597 7.12 -12.33 -20.73
C GLU A 597 5.99 -13.12 -20.05
N LEU A 598 5.29 -12.53 -19.08
CA LEU A 598 4.14 -13.15 -18.43
C LEU A 598 3.03 -13.38 -19.44
N LEU A 599 2.74 -12.42 -20.32
CA LEU A 599 1.76 -12.60 -21.39
C LEU A 599 2.14 -13.77 -22.31
N LYS A 600 3.42 -13.91 -22.68
CA LYS A 600 3.91 -15.04 -23.49
C LYS A 600 3.87 -16.37 -22.73
N ARG A 601 4.36 -16.38 -21.48
CA ARG A 601 4.39 -17.55 -20.59
C ARG A 601 3.00 -18.15 -20.42
N TYR A 602 2.00 -17.28 -20.38
CA TYR A 602 0.60 -17.66 -20.23
C TYR A 602 -0.16 -17.71 -21.57
N ASN A 603 0.54 -17.75 -22.71
CA ASN A 603 -0.04 -17.87 -24.06
C ASN A 603 -1.17 -16.86 -24.36
N ILE A 604 -1.08 -15.66 -23.78
CA ILE A 604 -2.02 -14.55 -23.99
C ILE A 604 -1.66 -13.80 -25.28
N ILE A 605 -0.36 -13.69 -25.57
CA ILE A 605 0.20 -13.17 -26.82
C ILE A 605 1.20 -14.18 -27.41
N GLU A 606 1.41 -14.12 -28.72
CA GLU A 606 2.39 -14.96 -29.45
C GLU A 606 3.86 -14.65 -29.11
#